data_AF-A0A7C7TT36-F1
#
_entry.id   AF-A0A7C7TT36-F1
#
_cell.length_a   1.000
_cell.length_b   1.000
_cell.length_c   1.000
_cell.angle_alpha   90.00
_cell.angle_beta   90.00
_cell.angle_gamma   90.00
#
_symmetry.space_group_name_H-M   'P 1'
#
loop_
_entity.id
_entity.type
_entity.pdbx_description
1 polymer ?
#
loop_
_entity_poly.entity_id
_entity_poly.type
_entity_poly.pdbx_seq_one_letter_code
_entity_poly.pdbx_strand_id
1 'polypeptide(L)' 'MPRKGHSPEQILNKLRQVEVAVADGKSVGQAVRGIGVTDHTYYRWRQEYNTI' A
#
# COMPACT_ATOMS: atom_id res chain seq x y z
N MET A 1 17.26 -15.21 9.60
CA MET A 1 17.21 -14.48 8.32
C MET A 1 16.45 -13.19 8.57
N PRO A 2 17.02 -11.99 8.30
CA PRO A 2 16.25 -10.77 8.46
C PRO A 2 15.08 -10.89 7.49
N ARG A 3 13.85 -10.89 8.02
CA ARG A 3 12.65 -10.93 7.18
C ARG A 3 12.79 -9.74 6.23
N LYS A 4 12.96 -10.00 4.92
CA LYS A 4 12.88 -8.99 3.85
C LYS A 4 11.45 -8.46 3.81
N GLY A 5 11.02 -7.79 4.88
CA GLY A 5 9.80 -7.03 4.94
C GLY A 5 10.00 -5.73 4.18
N HIS A 6 8.88 -5.14 3.73
CA HIS A 6 8.91 -3.78 3.22
C HIS A 6 9.30 -2.85 4.37
N SER A 7 10.29 -1.98 4.15
CA SER A 7 10.62 -0.93 5.11
C SER A 7 9.42 0.01 5.31
N PRO A 8 9.27 0.67 6.47
CA PRO A 8 8.22 1.67 6.69
C PRO A 8 8.10 2.69 5.54
N GLU A 9 9.22 3.20 5.04
CA GLU A 9 9.26 4.12 3.90
C GLU A 9 8.72 3.51 2.60
N GLN A 10 9.01 2.23 2.35
CA GLN A 10 8.49 1.52 1.18
C GLN A 10 6.98 1.31 1.31
N ILE A 11 6.48 1.04 2.51
CA ILE A 11 5.05 0.90 2.79
C ILE A 11 4.34 2.23 2.55
N LEU A 12 4.85 3.33 3.12
CA LEU A 12 4.29 4.66 2.93
C LEU A 12 4.27 5.08 1.45
N ASN A 13 5.38 4.85 0.72
CA ASN A 13 5.43 5.11 -0.72
C ASN A 13 4.38 4.30 -1.51
N LYS A 14 4.21 3.02 -1.17
CA LYS A 14 3.20 2.15 -1.80
C LYS A 14 1.78 2.60 -1.48
N LEU A 15 1.48 2.96 -0.23
CA LEU A 15 0.19 3.52 0.17
C LEU A 15 -0.12 4.81 -0.61
N ARG A 16 0.85 5.72 -0.72
CA ARG A 16 0.70 6.95 -1.50
C ARG A 16 0.47 6.70 -2.99
N GLN A 17 1.13 5.69 -3.58
CA GLN A 17 0.86 5.29 -4.97
C GLN A 17 -0.57 4.80 -5.15
N VAL A 18 -1.12 4.07 -4.18
CA VAL A 18 -2.52 3.65 -4.20
C VAL A 18 -3.44 4.87 -4.11
N GLU A 19 -3.17 5.82 -3.22
CA GLU A 19 -3.98 7.05 -3.09
C GLU A 19 -3.97 7.90 -4.37
N VAL A 20 -2.81 8.06 -5.01
CA VAL A 20 -2.70 8.77 -6.29
C VAL A 20 -3.49 8.06 -7.38
N ALA A 21 -3.38 6.73 -7.48
CA ALA A 21 -4.14 5.95 -8.45
C ALA A 21 -5.66 6.02 -8.21
N VAL A 22 -6.08 6.07 -6.95
CA VAL A 22 -7.49 6.24 -6.58
C VAL A 22 -7.99 7.65 -6.90
N ALA A 23 -7.18 8.67 -6.66
CA ALA A 23 -7.48 10.06 -7.07
C ALA A 23 -7.60 10.21 -8.60
N ASP A 24 -6.86 9.39 -9.35
CA ASP A 24 -6.93 9.27 -10.82
C ASP A 24 -8.15 8.44 -11.29
N GLY A 25 -9.04 8.04 -10.37
CA GLY A 25 -10.29 7.33 -10.68
C GLY A 25 -10.17 5.81 -10.74
N LYS A 26 -9.02 5.21 -10.39
CA LYS A 26 -8.88 3.74 -10.33
C LYS A 26 -9.51 3.21 -9.05
N SER A 27 -10.04 1.99 -9.12
CA SER A 27 -10.48 1.30 -7.90
C SER A 27 -9.26 0.97 -7.01
N VAL A 28 -9.47 0.98 -5.69
CA VAL A 28 -8.43 0.59 -4.72
C VAL A 28 -7.84 -0.78 -5.06
N GLY A 29 -8.67 -1.76 -5.42
CA GLY A 29 -8.20 -3.10 -5.78
C GLY A 29 -7.31 -3.11 -7.05
N GLN A 30 -7.60 -2.28 -8.05
CA GLN A 30 -6.73 -2.14 -9.22
C GLN A 30 -5.40 -1.46 -8.86
N ALA A 31 -5.46 -0.42 -8.04
CA ALA A 31 -4.27 0.29 -7.59
C ALA A 31 -3.35 -0.60 -6.72
N VAL A 32 -3.94 -1.38 -5.82
CA VAL A 32 -3.24 -2.34 -4.95
C VAL A 32 -2.56 -3.45 -5.76
N ARG A 33 -3.26 -4.00 -6.77
CA ARG A 33 -2.66 -4.96 -7.70
C ARG A 33 -1.52 -4.32 -8.51
N GLY A 34 -1.65 -3.04 -8.87
CA GLY A 34 -0.62 -2.28 -9.59
C GLY A 34 0.69 -2.12 -8.83
N ILE A 35 0.67 -2.06 -7.49
CA ILE A 35 1.87 -1.97 -6.64
C ILE A 35 2.44 -3.34 -6.22
N GLY A 36 1.87 -4.43 -6.75
CA GLY A 36 2.35 -5.79 -6.51
C GLY A 36 2.15 -6.28 -5.07
N VAL A 37 1.08 -5.85 -4.40
CA VAL A 37 0.72 -6.35 -3.06
C VAL A 37 -0.69 -6.92 -3.06
N THR A 38 -1.02 -7.70 -2.03
CA THR A 38 -2.38 -8.23 -1.85
C THR A 38 -3.28 -7.20 -1.16
N ASP A 39 -4.59 -7.27 -1.43
CA ASP A 39 -5.58 -6.45 -0.74
C ASP A 39 -5.47 -6.57 0.79
N HIS A 40 -5.25 -7.79 1.30
CA HIS A 40 -5.06 -8.03 2.74
C HIS A 40 -3.84 -7.29 3.31
N THR A 41 -2.71 -7.31 2.61
CA THR A 41 -1.51 -6.56 3.00
C THR A 41 -1.76 -5.06 2.98
N TYR A 42 -2.44 -4.55 1.95
CA TYR A 42 -2.79 -3.13 1.85
C TYR A 42 -3.68 -2.68 3.01
N TYR A 43 -4.74 -3.43 3.33
CA TYR A 43 -5.64 -3.08 4.44
C TYR A 43 -4.93 -3.12 5.79
N ARG A 44 -4.01 -4.09 6.02
CA ARG A 44 -3.16 -4.08 7.22
C ARG A 44 -2.27 -2.85 7.30
N TRP A 45 -1.60 -2.48 6.21
CA TRP A 45 -0.76 -1.29 6.19
C TRP A 45 -1.55 -0.01 6.41
N ARG A 46 -2.77 0.09 5.86
CA ARG A 46 -3.68 1.21 6.16
C ARG A 46 -4.00 1.28 7.65
N GLN A 47 -4.21 0.17 8.34
CA GLN A 47 -4.47 0.20 9.79
C GLN A 47 -3.21 0.56 10.61
N GLU A 48 -2.05 0.06 10.19
CA GLU A 48 -0.78 0.25 10.92
C GLU A 48 -0.14 1.63 10.69
N TYR A 49 -0.30 2.23 9.51
CA TYR A 49 0.44 3.43 9.09
C TYR A 49 -0.43 4.67 8.83
N ASN A 50 -1.77 4.57 8.78
CA ASN A 50 -2.67 5.72 8.57
C ASN A 50 -3.02 6.48 9.87
N THR A 51 -2.35 6.15 10.98
CA THR A 51 -2.52 6.80 12.30
C THR A 51 -1.37 7.77 12.62
N ILE A 52 -0.45 7.99 11.66
CA ILE A 52 0.66 8.96 11.76
C ILE A 52 0.23 10.29 11.17
#